data_AF-A0A2V8PU07-F1
#
_entry.id   AF-A0A2V8PU07-F1
#
_cell.length_a   1.000
_cell.length_b   1.000
_cell.length_c   1.000
_cell.angle_alpha   90.00
_cell.angle_beta   90.00
_cell.angle_gamma   90.00
#
_symmetry.space_group_name_H-M   'P 1'
#
loop_
_entity.id
_entity.type
_entity.pdbx_description
1 polymer ?
#
loop_
_entity_poly.entity_id
_entity_poly.type
_entity_poly.pdbx_seq_one_letter_code
_entity_poly.pdbx_strand_id
1 'polypeptide(L)'
;MVISQTAESFYEISNVIARGGVIAFRTDTFYGPLTLIGNAKGEVPDEITAGTETVGIRWPGDDRVRALIETCGGALTATSANPSHEAPAKTSEDVRAYFGDEIDLIVD
;
A
#
# COMPACT_ATOMS: atom_id res chain seq x y z
N MET A 1 17.40 14.98 -7.85
CA MET A 1 17.57 15.69 -6.56
C MET A 1 17.72 14.62 -5.49
N VAL A 2 18.90 14.49 -4.87
CA VAL A 2 19.09 13.60 -3.71
C VAL A 2 18.79 14.45 -2.49
N ILE A 3 17.75 14.10 -1.74
CA ILE A 3 17.23 14.91 -0.64
C ILE A 3 17.51 14.17 0.65
N SER A 4 18.05 14.86 1.65
CA SER A 4 18.33 14.28 2.96
C SER A 4 17.02 13.95 3.69
N GLN A 5 16.99 12.95 4.57
CA GLN A 5 15.81 12.62 5.39
C GLN A 5 15.66 13.60 6.57
N THR A 6 15.69 14.90 6.32
CA THR A 6 15.51 15.95 7.34
C THR A 6 14.09 16.51 7.26
N ALA A 7 13.56 17.01 8.37
CA ALA A 7 12.25 17.65 8.43
C ALA A 7 12.13 18.83 7.43
N GLU A 8 13.22 19.57 7.23
CA GLU A 8 13.30 20.67 6.26
C GLU A 8 13.17 20.18 4.82
N SER A 9 13.85 19.07 4.48
CA SER A 9 13.72 18.42 3.18
C SER A 9 12.28 17.92 2.92
N PHE A 10 11.58 17.38 3.94
CA PHE A 10 10.17 17.02 3.80
C PHE A 10 9.27 18.23 3.53
N TYR A 11 9.52 19.35 4.21
CA TYR A 11 8.76 20.59 4.02
C TYR A 11 8.96 21.17 2.62
N GLU A 12 10.20 21.19 2.12
CA GLU A 12 10.51 21.64 0.76
C GLU A 12 9.82 20.76 -0.30
N ILE A 13 9.88 19.44 -0.14
CA ILE A 13 9.21 18.49 -1.04
C ILE A 13 7.71 18.72 -1.05
N SER A 14 7.09 18.83 0.12
CA SER A 14 5.65 19.10 0.25
C SER A 14 5.25 20.38 -0.48
N ASN A 15 6.03 21.46 -0.31
CA ASN A 15 5.81 22.73 -1.01
C ASN A 15 6.01 22.65 -2.53
N VAL A 16 6.91 21.80 -3.02
CA VAL A 16 7.08 21.56 -4.45
C VAL A 16 5.85 20.84 -5.00
N ILE A 17 5.39 19.76 -4.35
CA ILE A 17 4.18 19.03 -4.76
C ILE A 17 2.96 19.95 -4.74
N ALA A 18 2.76 20.71 -3.66
CA ALA A 18 1.62 21.60 -3.49
C ALA A 18 1.54 22.69 -4.58
N ARG A 19 2.67 23.03 -5.22
CA ARG A 19 2.76 23.96 -6.34
C ARG A 19 2.69 23.29 -7.71
N GLY A 20 2.29 22.02 -7.77
CA GLY A 20 2.19 21.23 -9.01
C GLY A 20 3.49 20.58 -9.44
N GLY A 21 4.50 20.53 -8.58
CA GLY A 21 5.74 19.80 -8.83
C GLY A 21 5.52 18.30 -8.91
N VAL A 22 6.36 17.63 -9.69
CA VAL A 22 6.29 16.18 -9.92
C VAL A 22 7.39 15.48 -9.12
N ILE A 23 7.01 14.41 -8.42
CA ILE A 23 7.96 13.44 -7.87
C ILE A 23 7.93 12.21 -8.77
N ALA A 24 9.09 11.88 -9.32
CA ALA A 24 9.27 10.68 -10.11
C ALA A 24 10.09 9.67 -9.31
N PHE A 25 9.58 8.45 -9.26
CA PHE A 25 10.29 7.29 -8.74
C PHE A 25 10.72 6.45 -9.94
N ARG A 26 11.87 5.75 -9.82
CA ARG A 26 12.18 4.70 -10.79
C ARG A 26 11.10 3.62 -10.70
N THR A 27 10.76 3.03 -11.83
CA THR A 27 9.71 2.00 -11.91
C THR A 27 10.01 0.79 -11.02
N ASP A 28 11.27 0.40 -10.87
CA ASP A 28 11.72 -0.67 -9.96
C ASP A 28 11.62 -0.32 -8.46
N THR A 29 11.44 0.95 -8.13
CA THR A 29 11.22 1.43 -6.77
C THR A 29 9.74 1.66 -6.51
N PHE A 30 9.05 2.26 -7.49
CA PHE A 30 7.63 2.58 -7.41
C PHE A 30 6.77 1.31 -7.40
N TYR A 31 7.10 0.37 -8.29
CA TYR A 31 6.53 -0.96 -8.28
C TYR A 31 7.26 -1.79 -7.23
N GLY A 32 6.53 -2.32 -6.25
CA GLY A 32 7.12 -3.21 -5.25
C GLY A 32 6.96 -2.65 -3.84
N PRO A 33 8.04 -2.37 -3.08
CA PRO A 33 7.97 -2.17 -1.64
C PRO A 33 7.59 -0.75 -1.20
N LEU A 34 7.42 0.20 -2.14
CA LEU A 34 7.09 1.58 -1.81
C LEU A 34 5.59 1.75 -1.53
N THR A 35 5.28 2.35 -0.37
CA THR A 35 3.95 2.86 -0.04
C THR A 35 4.01 4.37 0.07
N LEU A 36 3.13 5.08 -0.63
CA LEU A 36 2.96 6.53 -0.54
C LEU A 36 1.78 6.85 0.37
N ILE A 37 1.98 7.73 1.33
CA ILE A 37 0.91 8.25 2.19
C ILE A 37 0.43 9.58 1.60
N GLY A 38 -0.87 9.74 1.45
CA GLY A 38 -1.48 11.00 1.02
C GLY A 38 -2.85 11.21 1.65
N ASN A 39 -3.41 12.42 1.46
CA ASN A 39 -4.76 12.71 1.93
C ASN A 39 -5.77 11.80 1.22
N ALA A 40 -6.64 11.18 2.00
CA ALA A 40 -7.74 10.39 1.48
C ALA A 40 -8.77 11.32 0.81
N LYS A 41 -9.34 10.87 -0.30
CA LYS A 41 -10.51 11.54 -0.89
C LYS A 41 -11.76 11.13 -0.11
N GLY A 42 -12.81 11.94 -0.17
CA GLY A 42 -14.09 11.64 0.52
C GLY A 42 -14.82 10.38 0.04
N GLU A 43 -14.34 9.73 -1.02
CA GLU A 43 -14.82 8.42 -1.50
C GLU A 43 -14.17 7.23 -0.77
N VAL A 44 -13.07 7.46 -0.04
CA VAL A 44 -12.38 6.43 0.73
C VAL A 44 -13.11 6.25 2.07
N PRO A 45 -13.59 5.04 2.41
CA PRO A 45 -14.26 4.79 3.68
C PRO A 45 -13.36 5.07 4.90
N ASP A 46 -13.97 5.51 6.00
CA ASP A 46 -13.27 5.81 7.25
C ASP A 46 -12.57 4.58 7.85
N GLU A 47 -13.12 3.38 7.62
CA GLU A 47 -12.51 2.11 8.02
C GLU A 47 -11.13 1.89 7.39
N ILE A 48 -10.90 2.45 6.20
CA ILE A 48 -9.61 2.37 5.52
C ILE A 48 -8.62 3.41 6.06
N THR A 49 -9.11 4.61 6.39
CA THR A 49 -8.24 5.70 6.89
C THR A 49 -7.98 5.61 8.39
N ALA A 50 -8.74 4.78 9.11
CA ALA A 50 -8.76 4.71 10.57
C ALA A 50 -8.93 6.09 11.24
N GLY A 51 -9.67 7.01 10.60
CA GLY A 51 -9.89 8.37 11.08
C GLY A 51 -8.70 9.32 10.96
N THR A 52 -7.63 8.93 10.25
CA THR A 52 -6.43 9.77 10.07
C THR A 52 -6.54 10.78 8.93
N GLU A 53 -7.62 10.73 8.14
CA GLU A 53 -7.81 11.49 6.89
C GLU A 53 -6.74 11.20 5.81
N THR A 54 -5.85 10.22 6.05
CA THR A 54 -4.81 9.81 5.12
C THR A 54 -4.96 8.35 4.72
N VAL A 55 -4.39 8.00 3.57
CA VAL A 55 -4.39 6.64 3.03
C VAL A 55 -3.02 6.28 2.48
N GLY A 56 -2.58 5.04 2.72
CA GLY A 56 -1.40 4.46 2.11
C GLY A 56 -1.73 3.79 0.78
N ILE A 57 -1.05 4.19 -0.28
CA ILE A 57 -1.21 3.63 -1.63
C ILE A 57 0.09 2.93 -2.01
N ARG A 58 -0.04 1.68 -2.47
CA ARG A 58 1.07 0.86 -2.95
C ARG A 58 0.76 0.35 -4.33
N TRP A 59 1.75 0.38 -5.22
CA TRP A 59 1.67 -0.28 -6.51
C TRP A 59 2.46 -1.60 -6.48
N PRO A 60 1.80 -2.77 -6.48
CA PRO A 60 2.51 -4.04 -6.36
C PRO A 60 3.48 -4.29 -7.52
N GLY A 61 4.63 -4.90 -7.20
CA GLY A 61 5.65 -5.24 -8.20
C GLY A 61 5.39 -6.54 -8.96
N ASP A 62 4.44 -7.36 -8.51
CA ASP A 62 4.07 -8.62 -9.18
C ASP A 62 2.88 -8.39 -10.13
N ASP A 63 3.06 -8.71 -11.40
CA ASP A 63 2.08 -8.53 -12.47
C ASP A 63 0.80 -9.33 -12.24
N ARG A 64 0.90 -10.50 -11.59
CA ARG A 64 -0.26 -11.36 -11.28
C ARG A 64 -1.13 -10.72 -10.20
N VAL A 65 -0.49 -10.12 -9.19
CA VAL A 65 -1.21 -9.36 -8.14
C VAL A 65 -1.90 -8.14 -8.75
N ARG A 66 -1.25 -7.46 -9.70
CA ARG A 66 -1.87 -6.34 -10.43
C ARG A 66 -3.07 -6.79 -11.26
N ALA A 67 -2.96 -7.90 -11.99
CA ALA A 67 -4.07 -8.47 -12.74
C ALA A 67 -5.26 -8.88 -11.84
N LEU A 68 -4.99 -9.40 -10.65
CA LEU A 68 -6.01 -9.69 -9.64
C LEU A 68 -6.71 -8.39 -9.19
N ILE A 69 -5.95 -7.35 -8.83
CA ILE A 69 -6.50 -6.05 -8.43
C ILE A 69 -7.39 -5.46 -9.53
N GLU A 70 -6.97 -5.53 -10.79
CA GLU A 70 -7.80 -5.07 -11.92
C GLU A 70 -9.10 -5.85 -12.04
N THR A 71 -9.04 -7.18 -11.88
CA THR A 71 -10.24 -8.04 -11.88
C THR A 71 -11.18 -7.71 -10.73
N CYS A 72 -10.66 -7.24 -9.59
CA CYS A 72 -11.43 -6.78 -8.44
C CYS A 72 -11.95 -5.34 -8.53
N GLY A 73 -11.76 -4.65 -9.67
CA GLY A 73 -12.26 -3.27 -9.87
C GLY A 73 -11.21 -2.17 -9.70
N GLY A 74 -9.92 -2.53 -9.61
CA GLY A 74 -8.79 -1.60 -9.71
C GLY A 74 -8.20 -1.13 -8.39
N ALA A 75 -8.79 -1.45 -7.25
CA ALA A 75 -8.24 -1.18 -5.92
C ALA A 75 -8.59 -2.30 -4.93
N LEU A 76 -7.62 -2.68 -4.11
CA LEU A 76 -7.81 -3.64 -3.01
C LEU A 76 -7.12 -3.09 -1.76
N THR A 77 -7.85 -3.10 -0.65
CA THR A 77 -7.26 -2.90 0.67
C THR A 77 -6.63 -4.21 1.14
N ALA A 78 -5.45 -4.14 1.77
CA ALA A 78 -4.76 -5.32 2.28
C ALA A 78 -3.90 -4.97 3.48
N THR A 79 -3.85 -5.90 4.43
CA THR A 79 -2.86 -5.96 5.51
C THR A 79 -1.96 -7.17 5.30
N SER A 80 -0.98 -7.37 6.19
CA SER A 80 -0.29 -8.65 6.22
C SER A 80 -1.28 -9.79 6.54
N ALA A 81 -1.13 -10.93 5.86
CA ALA A 81 -2.03 -12.08 5.98
C ALA A 81 -1.70 -12.90 7.23
N ASN A 82 -2.03 -12.36 8.40
CA ASN A 82 -1.81 -13.02 9.69
C ASN A 82 -2.80 -12.48 10.75
N PRO A 83 -3.09 -13.25 11.80
CA PRO A 83 -3.76 -12.74 12.98
C PRO A 83 -2.97 -11.57 13.58
N SER A 84 -3.67 -10.63 14.22
CA SER A 84 -3.01 -9.50 14.86
C SER A 84 -1.92 -9.97 15.84
N HIS A 85 -0.78 -9.31 15.80
CA HIS A 85 0.43 -9.61 16.60
C HIS A 85 1.22 -10.87 16.21
N GLU A 86 0.77 -11.64 15.22
CA GLU A 86 1.53 -12.77 14.69
C GLU A 86 2.51 -12.36 13.57
N ALA A 87 3.43 -13.26 13.24
CA ALA A 87 4.33 -13.07 12.10
C ALA A 87 3.54 -13.07 10.78
N PRO A 88 3.89 -12.19 9.81
CA PRO A 88 3.30 -12.25 8.48
C PRO A 88 3.53 -13.61 7.81
N ALA A 89 2.47 -14.22 7.29
CA ALA A 89 2.56 -15.41 6.46
C ALA A 89 3.43 -15.18 5.22
N LYS A 90 4.18 -16.21 4.82
CA LYS A 90 5.03 -16.16 3.62
C LYS A 90 4.65 -17.19 2.57
N THR A 91 3.86 -18.19 2.93
CA THR A 91 3.32 -19.20 2.01
C THR A 91 1.82 -19.39 2.18
N SER A 92 1.19 -20.04 1.21
CA SER A 92 -0.23 -20.40 1.27
C SER A 92 -0.52 -21.38 2.43
N GLU A 93 0.45 -22.23 2.81
CA GLU A 93 0.37 -23.10 3.99
C GLU A 93 0.36 -22.32 5.29
N ASP A 94 1.19 -21.27 5.43
CA ASP A 94 1.16 -20.38 6.60
C ASP A 94 -0.22 -19.73 6.74
N VAL A 95 -0.78 -19.23 5.63
CA VAL A 95 -2.13 -18.63 5.60
C VAL A 95 -3.18 -19.65 6.01
N ARG A 96 -3.13 -20.87 5.47
CA ARG A 96 -4.06 -21.95 5.83
C ARG A 96 -3.92 -22.38 7.29
N ALA A 97 -2.70 -22.39 7.83
CA ALA A 97 -2.46 -22.69 9.23
C ALA A 97 -3.04 -21.61 10.16
N TYR A 98 -3.03 -20.33 9.73
CA TYR A 98 -3.60 -19.23 10.50
C TYR A 98 -5.13 -19.17 10.43
N PHE A 99 -5.73 -19.37 9.27
CA PHE A 99 -7.14 -19.04 9.04
C PHE A 99 -8.03 -20.25 8.72
N GLY A 100 -7.46 -21.43 8.42
CA GLY A 100 -8.24 -22.62 8.09
C GLY A 100 -9.28 -22.36 7.00
N ASP A 101 -10.55 -22.64 7.32
CA ASP A 101 -11.71 -22.44 6.45
C ASP A 101 -12.45 -21.10 6.73
N GLU A 102 -11.86 -20.18 7.50
CA GLU A 102 -12.47 -18.88 7.85
C GLU A 102 -12.38 -17.84 6.72
N ILE A 103 -11.63 -18.13 5.66
CA ILE A 103 -11.42 -17.26 4.50
C ILE A 103 -11.94 -17.90 3.22
N ASP A 104 -12.50 -17.10 2.33
CA ASP A 104 -13.15 -17.59 1.11
C ASP A 104 -12.16 -18.14 0.07
N LEU A 105 -10.93 -17.62 0.03
CA LEU A 105 -9.95 -17.91 -1.02
C LEU A 105 -8.50 -17.70 -0.57
N ILE A 106 -7.63 -18.62 -0.97
CA ILE A 106 -6.16 -18.45 -0.97
C ILE A 106 -5.68 -18.54 -2.42
N VAL A 107 -4.86 -17.58 -2.84
CA VAL A 107 -4.21 -17.57 -4.16
C VAL A 107 -2.72 -17.85 -3.97
N ASP A 108 -2.21 -18.87 -4.66
CA ASP A 108 -0.82 -19.36 -4.59
C ASP A 108 -0.15 -19.30 -5.98
#